data_AF-A0A920A7X7-F1
#
_entry.id   AF-A0A920A7X7-F1
#
_cell.length_a   1.000
_cell.length_b   1.000
_cell.length_c   1.000
_cell.angle_alpha   90.00
_cell.angle_beta   90.00
_cell.angle_gamma   90.00
#
_symmetry.space_group_name_H-M   'P 1'
#
loop_
_entity.id
_entity.type
_entity.pdbx_description
1 polymer ?
#
loop_
_entity_poly.entity_id
_entity_poly.type
_entity_poly.pdbx_seq_one_letter_code
_entity_poly.pdbx_strand_id
1 'polypeptide(L)' 'MQDPLDTYMNALVPMVVEQSNRGERAFDIYSRLLKERVILSPAR' A
#
# COMPACT_ATOMS: atom_id res chain seq x y z
N MET A 1 9.45 3.46 25.04
CA MET A 1 8.41 4.34 24.49
C MET A 1 8.24 3.90 23.05
N GLN A 2 7.21 3.12 22.72
CA GLN A 2 6.89 2.82 21.32
C GLN A 2 6.54 4.14 20.66
N ASP A 3 7.22 4.50 19.58
CA ASP A 3 6.83 5.68 18.81
C ASP A 3 5.39 5.43 18.31
N PRO A 4 4.44 6.35 18.52
CA PRO A 4 3.10 6.21 17.95
C PRO A 4 3.13 5.96 16.44
N LEU A 5 4.14 6.47 15.71
CA LEU A 5 4.36 6.21 14.30
C LEU A 5 4.71 4.74 14.01
N ASP A 6 5.43 4.07 14.91
CA ASP A 6 5.75 2.64 14.75
C ASP A 6 4.48 1.79 14.82
N THR A 7 3.45 2.21 15.57
CA THR A 7 2.17 1.47 15.61
C THR A 7 1.40 1.59 14.30
N TYR A 8 1.48 2.75 13.64
CA TYR A 8 0.93 2.95 12.29
C TYR A 8 1.72 2.17 11.22
N MET A 9 3.04 2.03 11.38
CA MET A 9 3.90 1.30 10.44
C MET A 9 3.97 -0.22 10.70
N ASN A 10 3.55 -0.68 11.89
CA ASN A 10 3.41 -2.11 12.23
C ASN A 10 2.08 -2.72 11.76
N ALA A 11 1.21 -1.95 11.10
CA ALA A 11 0.08 -2.52 10.38
C ALA A 11 0.63 -3.27 9.16
N LEU A 12 0.51 -4.61 9.15
CA LEU A 12 0.87 -5.44 8.01
C LEU A 12 0.17 -4.90 6.74
N VAL A 13 0.95 -4.31 5.84
CA VAL A 13 0.42 -3.76 4.58
C VAL A 13 0.14 -4.93 3.64
N PRO A 14 -1.10 -5.09 3.16
CA PRO A 14 -1.41 -6.19 2.25
C PRO A 14 -0.71 -6.00 0.91
N MET A 15 -0.19 -7.09 0.38
CA MET A 15 0.38 -7.18 -0.97
C MET A 15 -0.68 -7.72 -1.93
N VAL A 16 -0.75 -7.14 -3.13
CA VAL A 16 -1.66 -7.52 -4.21
C VAL A 16 -0.89 -7.86 -5.46
N VAL A 17 -1.44 -8.77 -6.27
CA VAL A 17 -0.85 -9.17 -7.55
C VAL A 17 -1.69 -8.59 -8.69
N GLU A 18 -1.04 -7.83 -9.57
CA GLU A 18 -1.64 -7.33 -10.80
C GLU A 18 -1.30 -8.26 -11.97
N GLN A 19 -2.33 -8.70 -12.69
CA GLN A 19 -2.20 -9.47 -13.92
C GLN A 19 -2.03 -8.51 -15.11
N SER A 20 -1.04 -8.77 -15.96
CA SER A 20 -0.84 -8.05 -17.22
C SER A 20 -0.54 -9.04 -18.35
N ASN A 21 -0.67 -8.61 -19.62
CA ASN A 21 -0.33 -9.44 -20.78
C ASN A 21 1.15 -9.90 -20.81
N ARG A 22 2.02 -9.30 -19.98
CA ARG A 22 3.44 -9.65 -19.85
C ARG A 22 3.73 -10.48 -18.59
N GLY A 23 2.70 -10.86 -17.82
CA GLY A 23 2.81 -11.61 -16.57
C GLY A 23 2.31 -10.84 -15.34
N GLU A 24 2.70 -11.32 -14.17
CA GLU A 24 2.24 -10.83 -12.87
C GLU A 24 3.22 -9.80 -12.26
N ARG A 25 2.69 -8.78 -11.59
CA ARG A 25 3.50 -7.84 -10.80
C ARG A 25 2.90 -7.67 -9.40
N ALA A 26 3.73 -7.85 -8.38
CA ALA A 26 3.32 -7.63 -7.00
C ALA A 26 3.47 -6.15 -6.62
N PHE A 27 2.48 -5.62 -5.92
CA PHE A 27 2.43 -4.26 -5.38
C PHE A 27 1.97 -4.33 -3.93
N ASP A 28 2.48 -3.46 -3.05
CA ASP A 28 1.71 -3.13 -1.86
C ASP A 28 0.43 -2.36 -2.26
N ILE A 29 -0.61 -2.42 -1.44
CA ILE A 29 -1.90 -1.81 -1.80
C ILE A 29 -1.79 -0.29 -2.06
N TYR A 30 -0.88 0.41 -1.39
CA TYR A 30 -0.72 1.86 -1.55
C TYR A 30 -0.04 2.21 -2.88
N SER A 31 1.02 1.50 -3.25
CA SER A 31 1.66 1.70 -4.56
C SER A 31 0.73 1.33 -5.72
N ARG A 32 -0.13 0.31 -5.55
CA ARG A 32 -1.15 -0.05 -6.55
C ARG A 32 -2.16 1.07 -6.78
N LEU A 33 -2.58 1.77 -5.72
CA LEU A 33 -3.50 2.91 -5.79
C LEU A 33 -2.82 4.16 -6.36
N LEU A 34 -1.57 4.43 -5.97
CA LEU A 34 -0.80 5.54 -6.52
C LEU A 34 -0.55 5.39 -8.03
N LYS A 35 -0.36 4.16 -8.52
CA LYS A 35 -0.28 3.85 -9.95
C LYS A 35 -1.55 4.29 -10.71
N GLU A 36 -2.72 4.20 -10.06
CA GLU A 36 -4.01 4.69 -10.57
C GLU A 36 -4.27 6.17 -10.27
N ARG A 37 -3.30 6.88 -9.68
CA ARG A 37 -3.40 8.27 -9.23
C ARG A 37 -4.43 8.47 -8.12
N VAL A 38 -4.69 7.44 -7.32
CA VAL A 38 -5.51 7.53 -6.10
C VAL A 38 -4.60 7.86 -4.92
N ILE A 39 -4.87 8.98 -4.26
CA ILE A 39 -4.13 9.44 -3.07
C ILE A 39 -5.03 9.26 -1.85
N LEU A 40 -4.57 8.44 -0.90
CA LEU A 40 -5.21 8.32 0.41
C LEU A 40 -4.72 9.47 1.30
N SER A 41 -5.64 10.37 1.66
CA SER A 41 -5.41 11.33 2.71
C SER A 41 -6.07 10.80 3.99
N PRO A 42 -5.34 10.65 5.11
CA PRO A 42 -5.97 10.32 6.37
C PRO A 42 -6.94 11.45 6.74
N ALA A 43 -8.21 11.10 6.91
CA ALA A 43 -9.16 11.98 7.57
C ALA A 43 -8.72 12.12 9.04
N ARG A 44 -8.75 13.35 9.55
CA ARG A 44 -8.52 13.64 10.98
C ARG A 44 -9.58 12.96 11.84
#